data_AF-A0AAV5S604-F1
#
_entry.id   AF-A0AAV5S604-F1
#
_cell.length_a   1.000
_cell.length_b   1.000
_cell.length_c   1.000
_cell.angle_alpha   90.00
_cell.angle_beta   90.00
_cell.angle_gamma   90.00
#
_symmetry.space_group_name_H-M   'P 1'
#
loop_
_entity.id
_entity.type
_entity.pdbx_description
1 polymer ?
#
loop_
_entity_poly.entity_id
_entity_poly.type
_entity_poly.pdbx_seq_one_letter_code
_entity_poly.pdbx_strand_id
1 'polypeptide(L)'
;LRFCLDRQNHYGRDRLVSTLINAVSVRLLHVGTPTFTILHAYTSAVESLRVLDSSCVIMHRVCKVIKEYIKKRPDTVRQIITYITTEKRHDINFAKHKNSAMVVDEDDILGFNDEFLPGGGSVLDGDDNPRWETWMPDPPDAQPGESCRFGKSADVFNMLVSVYG
;
A
#
# COMPACT_ATOMS: atom_id res chain seq x y z
N LEU A 1 -2.46 -15.22 -11.68
CA LEU A 1 -1.01 -15.04 -11.40
C LEU A 1 -0.63 -15.46 -9.98
N ARG A 2 -1.32 -14.97 -8.94
CA ARG A 2 -1.12 -15.41 -7.53
C ARG A 2 -1.04 -16.92 -7.35
N PHE A 3 -2.06 -17.65 -7.83
CA PHE A 3 -2.08 -19.12 -7.80
C PHE A 3 -0.86 -19.77 -8.45
N CYS A 4 -0.33 -19.17 -9.53
CA CYS A 4 0.86 -19.69 -10.20
C CYS A 4 2.13 -19.44 -9.38
N LEU A 5 2.24 -18.29 -8.71
CA LEU A 5 3.35 -17.99 -7.80
C LEU A 5 3.34 -18.91 -6.59
N ASP A 6 2.17 -19.19 -6.02
CA ASP A 6 2.02 -20.10 -4.88
C ASP A 6 2.36 -21.55 -5.27
N ARG A 7 1.87 -22.01 -6.43
CA ARG A 7 2.12 -23.37 -6.93
C ARG A 7 3.58 -23.64 -7.31
N GLN A 8 4.33 -22.60 -7.68
CA GLN A 8 5.76 -22.69 -7.99
C GLN A 8 6.65 -22.44 -6.77
N ASN A 9 6.10 -22.49 -5.55
CA ASN A 9 6.83 -22.19 -4.31
C ASN A 9 7.61 -20.86 -4.41
N HIS A 10 6.97 -19.82 -4.92
CA HIS A 10 7.56 -18.48 -5.06
C HIS A 10 8.76 -18.38 -6.02
N TYR A 11 9.02 -19.43 -6.82
CA TYR A 11 10.01 -19.41 -7.89
C TYR A 11 9.63 -18.39 -8.97
N GLY A 12 10.57 -17.53 -9.35
CA GLY A 12 10.39 -16.51 -10.38
C GLY A 12 9.92 -15.13 -9.90
N ARG A 13 9.76 -14.93 -8.57
CA ARG A 13 9.47 -13.60 -8.00
C ARG A 13 10.49 -12.55 -8.38
N ASP A 14 11.79 -12.86 -8.29
CA ASP A 14 12.83 -11.91 -8.70
C ASP A 14 12.71 -11.53 -10.17
N ARG A 15 12.47 -12.50 -11.07
CA ARG A 15 12.27 -12.23 -12.49
C ARG A 15 11.04 -11.35 -12.74
N LEU A 16 9.94 -11.62 -12.04
CA LEU A 16 8.73 -10.78 -12.08
C LEU A 16 9.04 -9.35 -11.65
N VAL A 17 9.72 -9.19 -10.50
CA VAL A 17 10.11 -7.89 -9.95
C VAL A 17 11.01 -7.13 -10.92
N SER A 18 12.08 -7.75 -11.43
CA SER A 18 12.99 -7.11 -12.38
C SER A 18 12.26 -6.68 -13.66
N THR A 19 11.37 -7.53 -14.19
CA THR A 19 10.59 -7.22 -15.39
C THR A 19 9.62 -6.06 -15.14
N LEU A 20 8.95 -6.06 -13.99
CA LEU A 20 7.99 -5.03 -13.60
C LEU A 20 8.69 -3.70 -13.33
N ILE A 21 9.82 -3.70 -12.62
CA ILE A 21 10.65 -2.51 -12.40
C ILE A 21 11.09 -1.93 -13.74
N ASN A 22 11.60 -2.75 -14.66
CA ASN A 22 12.01 -2.27 -15.98
C ASN A 22 10.82 -1.65 -16.74
N ALA A 23 9.66 -2.30 -16.74
CA ALA A 23 8.46 -1.77 -17.38
C ALA A 23 8.01 -0.43 -16.78
N VAL A 24 8.03 -0.30 -15.44
CA VAL A 24 7.71 0.93 -14.72
C VAL A 24 8.71 2.03 -15.06
N SER A 25 10.01 1.74 -15.05
CA SER A 25 11.07 2.71 -15.38
C SER A 25 10.94 3.24 -16.80
N VAL A 26 10.67 2.37 -17.79
CA VAL A 26 10.57 2.77 -19.20
C VAL A 26 9.26 3.47 -19.53
N ARG A 27 8.13 2.99 -18.97
CA ARG A 27 6.79 3.42 -19.40
C ARG A 27 6.13 4.46 -18.50
N LEU A 28 6.50 4.51 -17.22
CA LEU A 28 5.86 5.39 -16.24
C LEU A 28 6.82 6.51 -15.78
N LEU A 29 8.07 6.16 -15.48
CA LEU A 29 9.03 7.04 -14.81
C LEU A 29 9.87 7.89 -15.79
N HIS A 30 9.20 8.62 -16.67
CA HIS A 30 9.83 9.55 -17.59
C HIS A 30 9.29 10.98 -17.42
N VAL A 31 10.07 11.99 -17.83
CA VAL A 31 9.76 13.41 -17.64
C VAL A 31 8.40 13.82 -18.22
N GLY A 32 7.98 13.18 -19.32
CA GLY A 32 6.68 13.46 -19.96
C GLY A 32 5.44 12.99 -19.19
N THR A 33 5.59 12.15 -18.15
CA THR A 33 4.43 11.70 -17.36
C THR A 33 4.12 12.75 -16.30
N PRO A 34 2.87 13.22 -16.16
CA PRO A 34 2.51 14.13 -15.07
C PRO A 34 2.56 13.41 -13.72
N THR A 35 2.99 14.10 -12.67
CA THR A 35 3.18 13.53 -11.32
C THR A 35 1.90 12.90 -10.79
N PHE A 36 0.74 13.51 -11.07
CA PHE A 36 -0.58 12.97 -10.74
C PHE A 36 -0.81 11.54 -11.29
N THR A 37 -0.48 11.28 -12.55
CA THR A 37 -0.63 9.94 -13.15
C THR A 37 0.30 8.93 -12.50
N ILE A 38 1.50 9.34 -12.09
CA ILE A 38 2.43 8.47 -11.37
C ILE A 38 1.86 8.11 -9.98
N LEU A 39 1.23 9.06 -9.28
CA LEU A 39 0.57 8.81 -7.99
C LEU A 39 -0.64 7.87 -8.12
N HIS A 40 -1.43 8.02 -9.19
CA HIS A 40 -2.54 7.11 -9.46
C HIS A 40 -2.04 5.69 -9.77
N ALA A 41 -1.02 5.58 -10.64
CA ALA A 41 -0.39 4.29 -10.93
C ALA A 41 0.28 3.66 -9.70
N TYR A 42 0.85 4.48 -8.81
CA TYR A 42 1.39 4.02 -7.52
C TYR A 42 0.30 3.40 -6.64
N THR A 43 -0.83 4.08 -6.49
CA THR A 43 -1.99 3.58 -5.70
C THR A 43 -2.49 2.25 -6.26
N SER A 44 -2.75 2.21 -7.57
CA SER A 44 -3.20 0.99 -8.26
C SER A 44 -2.17 -0.15 -8.17
N ALA A 45 -0.86 0.16 -8.23
CA ALA A 45 0.19 -0.82 -8.04
C ALA A 45 0.22 -1.37 -6.60
N VAL A 46 0.07 -0.51 -5.58
CA VAL A 46 -0.01 -0.95 -4.18
C VAL A 46 -1.17 -1.91 -3.97
N GLU A 47 -2.37 -1.55 -4.44
CA GLU A 47 -3.58 -2.37 -4.28
C GLU A 47 -3.47 -3.71 -5.02
N SER A 48 -3.10 -3.67 -6.30
CA SER A 48 -3.02 -4.88 -7.12
C SER A 48 -1.90 -5.83 -6.68
N LEU A 49 -0.74 -5.30 -6.26
CA LEU A 49 0.39 -6.12 -5.83
C LEU A 49 0.17 -6.72 -4.42
N ARG A 50 -0.61 -6.07 -3.55
CA ARG A 50 -1.05 -6.67 -2.27
C ARG A 50 -1.93 -7.89 -2.49
N VAL A 51 -2.86 -7.81 -3.43
CA VAL A 51 -3.72 -8.94 -3.78
C VAL A 51 -2.91 -10.07 -4.41
N LEU A 52 -1.88 -9.71 -5.19
CA LEU A 52 -1.01 -10.66 -5.85
C LEU A 52 -0.11 -11.45 -4.88
N ASP A 53 0.46 -10.76 -3.90
CA ASP A 53 1.50 -11.28 -3.02
C ASP A 53 1.21 -10.92 -1.56
N SER A 54 0.80 -11.90 -0.77
CA SER A 54 0.50 -11.73 0.65
C SER A 54 1.75 -11.41 1.49
N SER A 55 2.98 -11.60 0.98
CA SER A 55 4.20 -11.14 1.66
C SER A 55 4.49 -9.66 1.41
N CYS A 56 3.83 -9.03 0.44
CA CYS A 56 4.05 -7.63 0.06
C CYS A 56 5.50 -7.29 -0.40
N VAL A 57 6.44 -8.23 -0.48
CA VAL A 57 7.83 -7.94 -0.85
C VAL A 57 7.94 -7.43 -2.29
N ILE A 58 7.17 -8.00 -3.22
CA ILE A 58 7.13 -7.53 -4.61
C ILE A 58 6.67 -6.07 -4.67
N MET A 59 5.60 -5.76 -3.93
CA MET A 59 5.05 -4.41 -3.83
C MET A 59 6.09 -3.43 -3.30
N HIS A 60 6.76 -3.74 -2.19
CA HIS A 60 7.78 -2.85 -1.61
C HIS A 60 8.92 -2.56 -2.58
N ARG A 61 9.46 -3.58 -3.25
CA ARG A 61 10.56 -3.41 -4.23
C ARG A 61 10.15 -2.50 -5.39
N VAL A 62 8.96 -2.68 -5.95
CA VAL A 62 8.46 -1.86 -7.07
C VAL A 62 8.15 -0.43 -6.60
N CYS A 63 7.46 -0.29 -5.46
CA CYS A 63 7.08 1.00 -4.90
C CYS A 63 8.31 1.84 -4.54
N LYS A 64 9.39 1.21 -4.04
CA LYS A 64 10.67 1.89 -3.74
C LYS A 64 11.20 2.66 -4.95
N VAL A 65 11.19 2.05 -6.13
CA VAL A 65 11.66 2.70 -7.38
C VAL A 65 10.78 3.89 -7.76
N ILE A 66 9.45 3.77 -7.59
CA ILE A 66 8.51 4.85 -7.85
C ILE A 66 8.71 6.00 -6.87
N LYS A 67 8.84 5.70 -5.56
CA LYS A 67 9.09 6.70 -4.50
C LYS A 67 10.37 7.49 -4.76
N GLU A 68 11.47 6.81 -5.08
CA GLU A 68 12.76 7.44 -5.40
C GLU A 68 12.68 8.38 -6.60
N TYR A 69 11.85 8.07 -7.58
CA TYR A 69 11.63 8.94 -8.74
C TYR A 69 10.77 10.16 -8.38
N ILE A 70 9.65 9.94 -7.69
CA ILE A 70 8.72 11.00 -7.30
C ILE A 70 9.38 11.99 -6.33
N LYS A 71 10.24 11.53 -5.42
CA LYS A 71 10.97 12.38 -4.46
C LYS A 71 11.81 13.46 -5.15
N LYS A 72 12.31 13.20 -6.36
CA LYS A 72 13.14 14.12 -7.16
C LYS A 72 12.35 15.21 -7.85
N ARG A 73 11.01 15.09 -7.92
CA ARG A 73 10.17 16.08 -8.59
C ARG A 73 9.76 17.20 -7.63
N PRO A 74 9.86 18.48 -8.06
CA PRO A 74 9.61 19.62 -7.18
C PRO A 74 8.13 19.83 -6.86
N ASP A 75 7.22 19.38 -7.73
CA ASP A 75 5.77 19.55 -7.61
C ASP A 75 5.11 18.46 -6.75
N THR A 76 5.86 17.45 -6.32
CA THR A 76 5.33 16.25 -5.68
C THR A 76 4.51 16.52 -4.44
N VAL A 77 5.00 17.32 -3.49
CA VAL A 77 4.27 17.56 -2.22
C VAL A 77 2.89 18.16 -2.51
N ARG A 78 2.83 19.16 -3.39
CA ARG A 78 1.58 19.78 -3.83
C ARG A 78 0.67 18.74 -4.49
N GLN A 79 1.22 17.92 -5.38
CA GLN A 79 0.45 16.90 -6.10
C GLN A 79 -0.07 15.79 -5.19
N ILE A 80 0.69 15.37 -4.17
CA ILE A 80 0.23 14.42 -3.14
C ILE A 80 -0.96 15.00 -2.37
N ILE A 81 -0.84 16.25 -1.90
CA ILE A 81 -1.94 16.93 -1.18
C ILE A 81 -3.17 17.03 -2.08
N THR A 82 -3.01 17.46 -3.34
CA THR A 82 -4.11 17.51 -4.31
C THR A 82 -4.72 16.12 -4.50
N TYR A 83 -3.92 15.09 -4.76
CA TYR A 83 -4.40 13.72 -4.99
C TYR A 83 -5.24 13.20 -3.82
N ILE A 84 -4.79 13.42 -2.58
CA ILE A 84 -5.51 12.98 -1.37
C ILE A 84 -6.82 13.76 -1.18
N THR A 85 -6.81 15.07 -1.44
CA THR A 85 -7.98 15.94 -1.24
C THR A 85 -9.03 15.79 -2.35
N THR A 86 -8.64 15.38 -3.56
CA THR A 86 -9.55 15.21 -4.70
C THR A 86 -9.96 13.76 -4.96
N GLU A 87 -9.00 12.83 -5.05
CA GLU A 87 -9.23 11.46 -5.55
C GLU A 87 -9.65 10.53 -4.42
N LYS A 88 -8.90 10.52 -3.29
CA LYS A 88 -9.17 9.58 -2.18
C LYS A 88 -10.55 9.82 -1.55
N ARG A 89 -11.12 11.03 -1.61
CA ARG A 89 -12.51 11.30 -1.18
C ARG A 89 -13.51 10.34 -1.83
N HIS A 90 -13.28 9.90 -3.07
CA HIS A 90 -14.16 8.95 -3.73
C HIS A 90 -14.07 7.53 -3.13
N ASP A 91 -12.89 7.08 -2.71
CA ASP A 91 -12.67 5.75 -2.12
C ASP A 91 -13.12 5.62 -0.66
N ILE A 92 -12.83 6.62 0.19
CA ILE A 92 -13.36 6.68 1.57
C ILE A 92 -14.87 6.86 1.59
N ASN A 93 -15.44 7.60 0.63
CA ASN A 93 -16.88 7.66 0.49
C ASN A 93 -17.43 6.28 0.09
N PHE A 94 -16.80 5.55 -0.84
CA PHE A 94 -17.26 4.21 -1.21
C PHE A 94 -17.19 3.21 -0.04
N ALA A 95 -16.14 3.27 0.79
CA ALA A 95 -16.04 2.48 2.03
C ALA A 95 -17.14 2.85 3.05
N LYS A 96 -17.47 4.14 3.19
CA LYS A 96 -18.60 4.60 4.02
C LYS A 96 -19.96 4.14 3.51
N HIS A 97 -20.15 3.92 2.21
CA HIS A 97 -21.43 3.41 1.68
C HIS A 97 -21.65 1.91 1.96
N LYS A 98 -20.61 1.17 2.37
CA LYS A 98 -20.78 -0.20 2.92
C LYS A 98 -21.21 -0.18 4.40
N ASN A 99 -20.95 0.92 5.10
CA ASN A 99 -21.33 1.17 6.50
C ASN A 99 -22.37 2.30 6.56
N SER A 100 -23.49 2.13 5.86
CA SER A 100 -24.54 3.15 5.76
C SER A 100 -25.03 3.61 7.14
N ALA A 101 -24.95 4.93 7.34
CA ALA A 101 -25.71 5.74 8.29
C ALA A 101 -25.56 5.41 9.79
N MET A 102 -24.54 6.02 10.43
CA MET A 102 -24.63 6.39 11.84
C MET A 102 -24.29 7.88 11.97
N VAL A 103 -25.21 8.62 12.60
CA VAL A 103 -24.99 9.98 13.06
C VAL A 103 -23.86 9.92 14.08
N VAL A 104 -22.73 10.58 13.78
CA VAL A 104 -21.56 10.56 14.65
C VAL A 104 -21.79 11.61 15.75
N ASP A 105 -21.94 11.14 16.99
CA ASP A 105 -21.97 11.99 18.18
C ASP A 105 -20.54 12.49 18.47
N GLU A 106 -20.37 13.66 19.10
CA GLU A 106 -19.04 14.29 19.28
C GLU A 106 -18.08 13.44 20.13
N ASP A 107 -18.60 12.47 20.90
CA ASP A 107 -17.81 11.54 21.72
C ASP A 107 -17.13 10.40 20.91
N ASP A 108 -17.51 10.17 19.65
CA ASP A 108 -16.91 9.13 18.77
C ASP A 108 -15.62 9.60 18.06
N ILE A 109 -15.21 10.86 18.25
CA ILE A 109 -13.98 11.41 17.64
C ILE A 109 -12.71 10.84 18.31
N LEU A 110 -12.84 10.28 19.53
CA LEU A 110 -11.72 9.72 20.29
C LEU A 110 -11.26 8.32 19.83
N GLY A 111 -11.91 7.72 18.83
CA GLY A 111 -11.53 6.42 18.25
C GLY A 111 -10.88 6.49 16.86
N PHE A 112 -10.85 7.67 16.22
CA PHE A 112 -10.35 7.82 14.83
C PHE A 112 -8.86 7.46 14.69
N ASN A 113 -8.09 7.56 15.77
CA ASN A 113 -6.66 7.23 15.79
C ASN A 113 -6.36 5.75 16.08
N ASP A 114 -7.32 4.97 16.58
CA ASP A 114 -7.10 3.54 16.91
C ASP A 114 -7.29 2.60 15.70
N GLU A 115 -7.86 3.10 14.60
CA GLU A 115 -7.87 2.40 13.29
C GLU A 115 -6.45 2.27 12.69
N PHE A 116 -5.44 2.93 13.28
CA PHE A 116 -4.06 2.97 12.80
C PHE A 116 -3.10 1.97 13.48
N LEU A 117 -3.59 1.12 14.39
CA LEU A 117 -2.82 -0.02 14.90
C LEU A 117 -2.94 -1.22 13.94
N PRO A 118 -1.91 -2.09 13.83
CA PRO A 118 -1.96 -3.25 12.95
C PRO A 118 -3.00 -4.25 13.46
N GLY A 119 -4.25 -4.11 12.97
CA GLY A 119 -5.42 -4.81 13.49
C GLY A 119 -6.75 -4.04 13.38
N GLY A 120 -6.76 -2.82 12.83
CA GLY A 120 -7.99 -2.01 12.68
C GLY A 120 -9.04 -2.61 11.74
N GLY A 121 -9.85 -3.54 12.23
CA GLY A 121 -11.01 -4.10 11.56
C GLY A 121 -12.08 -4.48 12.56
N SER A 122 -13.02 -3.55 12.83
CA SER A 122 -14.31 -3.76 13.51
C SER A 122 -14.26 -4.35 14.92
N VAL A 123 -14.59 -3.50 15.90
CA VAL A 123 -14.80 -3.73 17.35
C VAL A 123 -15.90 -4.75 17.73
N LEU A 124 -16.19 -5.75 16.90
CA LEU A 124 -17.28 -6.72 17.12
C LEU A 124 -16.86 -8.20 17.11
N ASP A 125 -15.58 -8.53 16.98
CA ASP A 125 -15.13 -9.92 17.18
C ASP A 125 -13.88 -9.96 18.06
N GLY A 126 -14.03 -10.52 19.26
CA GLY A 126 -13.03 -10.53 20.32
C GLY A 126 -11.91 -11.54 20.11
N ASP A 127 -11.16 -11.44 19.02
CA ASP A 127 -9.94 -12.25 18.78
C ASP A 127 -8.81 -11.44 18.10
N ASP A 128 -8.67 -10.16 18.45
CA ASP A 128 -7.54 -9.31 18.04
C ASP A 128 -6.29 -9.52 18.93
N ASN A 129 -5.90 -10.78 19.13
CA ASN A 129 -4.55 -11.10 19.56
C ASN A 129 -3.76 -11.54 18.31
N PRO A 130 -2.57 -10.99 18.03
CA PRO A 130 -1.71 -11.53 16.99
C PRO A 130 -1.36 -12.96 17.36
N ARG A 131 -2.08 -13.94 16.79
CA ARG A 131 -1.84 -15.36 17.03
C ARG A 131 -0.42 -15.67 16.60
N TRP A 132 0.48 -15.85 17.58
CA TRP A 132 1.86 -16.29 17.37
C TRP A 132 1.91 -17.58 16.52
N GLU A 133 0.85 -18.38 16.59
CA GLU A 133 0.59 -19.59 15.79
C GLU A 133 0.49 -19.34 14.27
N THR A 134 0.10 -18.13 13.86
CA THR A 134 0.01 -17.73 12.44
C THR A 134 1.27 -17.01 11.94
N TRP A 135 2.28 -16.89 12.80
CA TRP A 135 3.53 -16.28 12.41
C TRP A 135 4.30 -17.19 11.43
N MET A 136 4.60 -16.65 10.24
CA MET A 136 5.50 -17.25 9.27
C MET A 136 6.75 -16.38 9.08
N PRO A 137 7.95 -16.96 8.91
CA PRO A 137 9.13 -16.16 8.60
C PRO A 137 8.95 -15.39 7.29
N ASP A 138 9.67 -14.27 7.16
CA ASP A 138 9.73 -13.53 5.91
C ASP A 138 10.34 -14.40 4.79
N PRO A 139 9.91 -14.23 3.53
CA PRO A 139 10.44 -15.01 2.42
C PRO A 139 11.93 -14.64 2.17
N PRO A 140 12.71 -15.52 1.51
CA PRO A 140 14.16 -15.33 1.36
C PRO A 140 14.56 -14.09 0.53
N ASP A 141 13.64 -13.53 -0.25
CA ASP A 141 13.82 -12.30 -1.03
C ASP A 141 13.54 -11.01 -0.22
N ALA A 142 13.06 -11.11 1.02
CA ALA A 142 12.85 -9.96 1.89
C ALA A 142 14.20 -9.32 2.29
N GLN A 143 14.29 -7.98 2.22
CA GLN A 143 15.48 -7.27 2.65
C GLN A 143 15.56 -7.24 4.19
N PRO A 144 16.72 -7.50 4.80
CA PRO A 144 16.89 -7.38 6.25
C PRO A 144 16.49 -5.97 6.73
N GLY A 145 15.57 -5.89 7.69
CA GLY A 145 15.04 -4.62 8.23
C GLY A 145 13.77 -4.10 7.54
N GLU A 146 13.37 -4.65 6.39
CA GLU A 146 12.09 -4.36 5.72
C GLU A 146 11.08 -5.48 6.01
N SER A 147 10.64 -5.63 7.28
CA SER A 147 9.70 -6.70 7.64
C SER A 147 8.34 -6.49 6.96
N CYS A 148 7.87 -7.52 6.27
CA CYS A 148 6.64 -7.57 5.47
C CYS A 148 5.38 -7.18 6.27
N ARG A 149 5.42 -7.39 7.58
CA ARG A 149 4.28 -7.23 8.49
C ARG A 149 3.92 -5.77 8.76
N PHE A 150 4.91 -4.88 8.84
CA PHE A 150 4.64 -3.45 9.01
C PHE A 150 4.03 -2.81 7.75
N GLY A 151 4.25 -3.41 6.58
CA GLY A 151 3.68 -2.94 5.31
C GLY A 151 2.24 -3.38 5.06
N LYS A 152 1.77 -4.46 5.67
CA LYS A 152 0.39 -4.97 5.48
C LYS A 152 -0.67 -4.02 6.02
N SER A 153 -0.40 -3.39 7.16
CA SER A 153 -1.29 -2.42 7.80
C SER A 153 -1.08 -0.98 7.33
N ALA A 154 -0.03 -0.68 6.56
CA ALA A 154 0.21 0.68 6.09
C ALA A 154 -0.84 1.08 5.03
N ASP A 155 -1.68 2.07 5.31
CA ASP A 155 -2.54 2.71 4.30
C ASP A 155 -1.67 3.28 3.16
N VAL A 156 -2.14 3.20 1.91
CA VAL A 156 -1.52 3.85 0.74
C VAL A 156 -1.18 5.31 1.03
N PHE A 157 -2.02 6.01 1.81
CA PHE A 157 -1.76 7.36 2.29
C PHE A 157 -0.46 7.45 3.10
N ASN A 158 -0.29 6.62 4.14
CA ASN A 158 0.94 6.58 4.93
C ASN A 158 2.14 6.23 4.06
N MET A 159 1.94 5.35 3.07
CA MET A 159 2.99 5.01 2.11
C MET A 159 3.38 6.18 1.20
N LEU A 160 2.45 7.08 0.87
CA LEU A 160 2.72 8.30 0.09
C LEU A 160 3.37 9.40 0.94
N VAL A 161 2.89 9.61 2.17
CA VAL A 161 3.45 10.59 3.10
C VAL A 161 4.89 10.21 3.49
N SER A 162 5.17 8.91 3.65
CA SER A 162 6.52 8.39 3.96
C SER A 162 7.57 8.60 2.87
N VAL A 163 7.22 9.19 1.72
CA VAL A 163 8.22 9.60 0.72
C VAL A 163 9.12 10.73 1.28
N TYR A 164 8.58 11.55 2.19
CA TYR A 164 9.27 12.70 2.79
C TYR A 164 9.39 12.65 4.32
N GLY A 165 8.80 11.65 4.98
CA GLY A 165 8.82 11.46 6.44
C GLY A 165 9.19 10.04 6.84
#